data_AF-A0A7X8ASE8-F1
#
_entry.id   AF-A0A7X8ASE8-F1
#
_cell.length_a   1.000
_cell.length_b   1.000
_cell.length_c   1.000
_cell.angle_alpha   90.00
_cell.angle_beta   90.00
_cell.angle_gamma   90.00
#
_symmetry.space_group_name_H-M   'P 1'
#
loop_
_entity.id
_entity.type
_entity.pdbx_description
1 polymer ?
#
loop_
_entity_poly.entity_id
_entity_poly.type
_entity_poly.pdbx_seq_one_letter_code
_entity_poly.pdbx_strand_id
1 'polypeptide(L)'
;MKTTIFNIKLSEKDTSKIVKGILGYIFEKLEEDVNFEIREKDTEVYVNIILSSKEKQAQFIGKQGKVLATLQYLLNSILHRNFNDDRLFIIDIGGYKQKQIDYLKNL
;
A
#
# COMPACT_ATOMS: atom_id res chain seq x y z
N MET A 1 19.95 4.76 7.94
CA MET A 1 20.90 4.48 6.81
C MET A 1 20.35 5.09 5.51
N LYS A 2 21.18 5.57 4.55
CA LYS A 2 20.66 6.07 3.25
C LYS A 2 20.74 4.95 2.20
N THR A 3 19.59 4.44 1.78
CA THR A 3 19.48 3.42 0.72
C THR A 3 18.74 4.02 -0.46
N THR A 4 19.19 3.72 -1.68
CA THR A 4 18.46 4.08 -2.90
C THR A 4 17.68 2.86 -3.37
N ILE A 5 16.35 2.97 -3.41
CA ILE A 5 15.47 1.97 -4.01
C ILE A 5 14.61 2.73 -5.02
N PHE A 6 14.54 2.23 -6.26
CA PHE A 6 13.77 2.88 -7.34
C PHE A 6 14.14 4.36 -7.59
N ASN A 7 15.42 4.73 -7.47
CA ASN A 7 15.93 6.12 -7.55
C ASN A 7 15.39 7.09 -6.48
N ILE A 8 14.72 6.59 -5.44
CA ILE A 8 14.26 7.38 -4.31
C ILE A 8 15.39 7.42 -3.28
N LYS A 9 15.83 8.62 -2.87
CA LYS A 9 16.73 8.80 -1.72
C LYS A 9 15.92 8.60 -0.44
N LEU A 10 16.11 7.48 0.22
CA LEU A 10 15.32 7.09 1.39
C LEU A 10 16.03 7.50 2.68
N SER A 11 15.31 8.13 3.60
CA SER A 11 15.72 8.31 4.99
C SER A 11 14.62 7.79 5.90
N GLU A 12 14.98 7.06 6.96
CA GLU A 12 14.06 6.46 7.96
C GLU A 12 13.03 7.43 8.56
N LYS A 13 13.22 8.75 8.46
CA LYS A 13 12.32 9.77 9.02
C LYS A 13 11.00 10.00 8.27
N ASP A 14 10.80 9.44 7.09
CA ASP A 14 9.68 9.83 6.19
C ASP A 14 8.95 8.62 5.57
N THR A 15 8.53 7.66 6.39
CA THR A 15 7.96 6.38 5.94
C THR A 15 6.76 6.52 4.99
N SER A 16 5.84 7.45 5.21
CA SER A 16 4.76 7.73 4.25
C SER A 16 5.28 8.07 2.84
N LYS A 17 6.38 8.81 2.72
CA LYS A 17 7.00 9.11 1.41
C LYS A 17 7.64 7.87 0.80
N ILE A 18 8.25 7.02 1.62
CA ILE A 18 8.84 5.74 1.18
C ILE A 18 7.76 4.83 0.59
N VAL A 19 6.67 4.63 1.34
CA VAL A 19 5.55 3.79 0.92
C VAL A 19 4.92 4.33 -0.37
N LYS A 20 4.65 5.64 -0.42
CA LYS A 20 4.12 6.29 -1.63
C LYS A 20 5.05 6.13 -2.82
N GLY A 21 6.36 6.24 -2.62
CA GLY A 21 7.34 6.10 -3.69
C GLY A 21 7.43 4.66 -4.23
N ILE A 22 7.43 3.65 -3.35
CA ILE A 22 7.43 2.24 -3.76
C ILE A 22 6.15 1.89 -4.51
N LEU A 23 4.99 2.22 -3.94
CA LEU A 23 3.71 1.93 -4.57
C LEU A 23 3.54 2.73 -5.87
N GLY A 24 3.91 4.00 -5.87
CA GLY A 24 3.90 4.84 -7.07
C GLY A 24 4.73 4.25 -8.20
N TYR A 25 5.95 3.77 -7.91
CA TYR A 25 6.78 3.09 -8.90
C TYR A 25 6.13 1.80 -9.44
N ILE A 26 5.51 0.99 -8.56
CA ILE A 26 4.83 -0.24 -8.98
C ILE A 26 3.67 0.08 -9.94
N PHE A 27 2.80 1.03 -9.57
CA PHE A 27 1.64 1.38 -10.41
C PHE A 27 2.03 2.11 -11.70
N GLU A 28 3.09 2.94 -11.67
CA GLU A 28 3.67 3.53 -12.87
C GLU A 28 4.13 2.46 -13.87
N LYS A 29 4.82 1.40 -13.39
CA LYS A 29 5.26 0.29 -14.25
C LYS A 29 4.13 -0.60 -14.75
N LEU A 30 2.95 -0.47 -14.16
CA LEU A 30 1.72 -1.12 -14.59
C LEU A 30 0.87 -0.21 -15.49
N GLU A 31 1.36 0.99 -15.83
CA GLU A 31 0.67 1.99 -16.65
C GLU A 31 -0.67 2.44 -16.03
N GLU A 32 -0.73 2.48 -14.70
CA GLU A 32 -1.92 2.91 -13.96
C GLU A 32 -1.70 4.27 -13.29
N ASP A 33 -2.68 5.16 -13.46
CA ASP A 33 -2.75 6.41 -12.70
C ASP A 33 -3.49 6.17 -11.37
N VAL A 34 -2.84 6.54 -10.27
CA VAL A 34 -3.30 6.24 -8.91
C VAL A 34 -3.13 7.41 -7.96
N ASN A 35 -4.13 7.58 -7.10
CA ASN A 35 -4.07 8.47 -5.96
C ASN A 35 -3.91 7.68 -4.66
N PHE A 36 -3.19 8.26 -3.70
CA PHE A 36 -2.91 7.65 -2.41
C PHE A 36 -3.49 8.50 -1.29
N GLU A 37 -4.29 7.87 -0.44
CA GLU A 37 -4.70 8.40 0.86
C GLU A 37 -3.92 7.64 1.93
N ILE A 38 -3.05 8.35 2.67
CA ILE A 38 -2.16 7.74 3.66
C ILE A 38 -2.57 8.21 5.04
N ARG A 39 -2.69 7.27 5.98
CA ARG A 39 -2.90 7.51 7.40
C ARG A 39 -1.78 6.82 8.18
N GLU A 40 -0.98 7.61 8.87
CA GLU A 40 0.16 7.13 9.64
C GLU A 40 -0.11 7.28 11.14
N LYS A 41 0.18 6.22 11.88
CA LYS A 41 0.15 6.12 13.34
C LYS A 41 1.46 5.51 13.83
N ASP A 42 1.70 5.55 15.14
CA ASP A 42 2.92 5.02 15.76
C ASP A 42 3.17 3.54 15.46
N THR A 43 2.12 2.74 15.31
CA THR A 43 2.22 1.28 15.11
C THR A 43 1.78 0.81 13.72
N GLU A 44 1.24 1.70 12.90
CA GLU A 44 0.53 1.32 11.67
C GLU A 44 0.66 2.41 10.60
N VAL A 45 0.88 1.99 9.36
CA VAL A 45 0.75 2.84 8.17
C VAL A 45 -0.30 2.24 7.27
N TYR A 46 -1.42 2.93 7.15
CA TYR A 46 -2.53 2.55 6.27
C TYR A 46 -2.47 3.37 4.98
N VAL A 47 -2.56 2.69 3.84
CA VAL A 47 -2.59 3.33 2.51
C VAL A 47 -3.80 2.83 1.73
N ASN A 48 -4.72 3.73 1.41
CA ASN A 48 -5.80 3.48 0.46
C ASN A 48 -5.39 3.96 -0.93
N ILE A 49 -5.46 3.05 -1.90
CA ILE A 49 -5.11 3.28 -3.29
C ILE A 49 -6.41 3.48 -4.07
N ILE A 50 -6.51 4.61 -4.75
CA ILE A 50 -7.67 4.99 -5.55
C ILE A 50 -7.22 4.99 -7.01
N LEU A 51 -7.84 4.13 -7.81
CA LEU A 51 -7.60 4.03 -9.25
C LEU A 51 -8.68 4.76 -10.03
N SER A 52 -8.44 4.98 -11.32
CA SER A 52 -9.32 5.69 -12.25
C SER A 52 -10.76 5.15 -12.31
N SER A 53 -10.99 3.87 -12.03
CA SER A 53 -12.33 3.27 -12.06
C SER A 53 -12.52 2.14 -11.05
N LYS A 54 -13.78 1.84 -10.72
CA LYS A 54 -14.15 0.69 -9.88
C LYS A 54 -13.72 -0.64 -10.51
N GLU A 55 -13.70 -0.74 -11.84
CA GLU A 55 -13.26 -1.94 -12.54
C GLU A 55 -11.76 -2.18 -12.35
N LYS A 56 -10.94 -1.13 -12.52
CA LYS A 56 -9.50 -1.18 -12.24
C LYS A 56 -9.25 -1.55 -10.78
N GLN A 57 -9.96 -0.92 -9.85
CA GLN A 57 -9.92 -1.31 -8.43
C GLN A 57 -10.24 -2.80 -8.23
N ALA A 58 -11.28 -3.33 -8.88
CA ALA A 58 -11.64 -4.75 -8.76
C ALA A 58 -10.54 -5.68 -9.30
N GLN A 59 -9.85 -5.30 -10.39
CA GLN A 59 -8.71 -6.04 -10.95
C GLN A 59 -7.57 -6.14 -9.93
N PHE A 60 -7.20 -5.02 -9.29
CA PHE A 60 -6.11 -4.99 -8.29
C PHE A 60 -6.51 -5.50 -6.91
N ILE A 61 -7.80 -5.58 -6.59
CA ILE A 61 -8.30 -6.36 -5.46
C ILE A 61 -8.11 -7.85 -5.77
N GLY A 62 -8.53 -8.27 -6.96
CA GLY A 62 -8.48 -9.65 -7.42
C GLY A 62 -9.52 -10.56 -6.75
N LYS A 63 -9.62 -11.81 -7.23
CA LYS A 63 -10.56 -12.79 -6.67
C LYS A 63 -10.30 -13.01 -5.18
N GLN A 64 -11.31 -12.73 -4.35
CA GLN A 64 -11.23 -12.83 -2.88
C GLN A 64 -10.06 -12.03 -2.27
N GLY A 65 -9.66 -10.92 -2.90
CA GLY A 65 -8.59 -10.06 -2.37
C GLY A 65 -7.17 -10.60 -2.56
N LYS A 66 -6.96 -11.63 -3.39
CA LYS A 66 -5.64 -12.27 -3.56
C LYS A 66 -4.57 -11.36 -4.14
N VAL A 67 -4.94 -10.45 -5.06
CA VAL A 67 -3.97 -9.50 -5.65
C VAL A 67 -3.59 -8.44 -4.62
N LEU A 68 -4.58 -7.89 -3.91
CA LEU A 68 -4.37 -6.96 -2.81
C LEU A 68 -3.48 -7.57 -1.71
N ALA A 69 -3.72 -8.83 -1.33
CA ALA A 69 -2.90 -9.53 -0.34
C ALA A 69 -1.44 -9.70 -0.82
N THR A 70 -1.25 -10.04 -2.10
CA THR A 70 0.09 -10.15 -2.71
C THR A 70 0.82 -8.80 -2.70
N LEU A 71 0.15 -7.72 -3.09
CA LEU A 71 0.71 -6.36 -3.05
C LEU A 71 1.11 -5.96 -1.62
N GLN A 72 0.26 -6.25 -0.63
CA GLN A 72 0.57 -6.00 0.78
C GLN A 72 1.79 -6.79 1.23
N TYR A 73 1.89 -8.07 0.86
CA TYR A 73 3.05 -8.91 1.19
C TYR A 73 4.34 -8.37 0.57
N LEU A 74 4.31 -7.95 -0.70
CA LEU A 74 5.46 -7.38 -1.39
C LEU A 74 5.94 -6.09 -0.72
N LEU A 75 5.02 -5.17 -0.43
CA LEU A 75 5.35 -3.92 0.25
C LEU A 75 5.99 -4.18 1.62
N ASN A 76 5.34 -5.02 2.44
CA ASN A 76 5.88 -5.38 3.76
C ASN A 76 7.26 -6.03 3.65
N SER A 77 7.47 -6.92 2.70
CA SER A 77 8.78 -7.58 2.50
C SER A 77 9.88 -6.60 2.14
N ILE A 78 9.57 -5.59 1.30
CA ILE A 78 10.52 -4.53 0.95
C ILE A 78 10.81 -3.66 2.18
N LEU A 79 9.78 -3.28 2.95
CA LEU A 79 9.94 -2.35 4.05
C LEU A 79 10.73 -2.96 5.22
N HIS A 80 10.32 -4.15 5.68
CA HIS A 80 10.99 -4.81 6.80
C HIS A 80 12.45 -5.15 6.48
N ARG A 81 12.76 -5.54 5.23
CA ARG A 81 14.13 -5.85 4.81
C ARG A 81 15.06 -4.62 4.79
N ASN A 82 14.54 -3.44 4.48
CA ASN A 82 15.37 -2.27 4.18
C ASN A 82 15.36 -1.19 5.27
N PHE A 83 14.35 -1.16 6.15
CA PHE A 83 14.17 -0.05 7.10
C PHE A 83 14.05 -0.47 8.56
N ASN A 84 14.05 -1.77 8.87
CA ASN A 84 13.87 -2.30 10.24
C ASN A 84 12.71 -1.61 10.98
N ASP A 85 11.61 -1.40 10.23
CA ASP A 85 10.40 -0.73 10.67
C ASP A 85 9.37 -1.80 11.03
N ASP A 86 9.08 -1.94 12.32
CA ASP A 86 8.21 -3.01 12.85
C ASP A 86 6.71 -2.65 12.79
N ARG A 87 6.37 -1.52 12.16
CA ARG A 87 4.97 -1.10 12.02
C ARG A 87 4.21 -1.99 11.05
N LEU A 88 2.91 -2.06 11.28
CA LEU A 88 1.99 -2.76 10.38
C LEU A 88 1.69 -1.90 9.14
N PHE A 89 2.13 -2.34 7.96
CA PHE A 89 1.79 -1.70 6.70
C PHE A 89 0.56 -2.36 6.07
N ILE A 90 -0.54 -1.60 6.01
CA ILE A 90 -1.82 -2.05 5.46
C ILE A 90 -2.09 -1.33 4.15
N ILE A 91 -2.37 -2.11 3.10
CA ILE A 91 -2.84 -1.58 1.82
C ILE A 91 -4.33 -1.85 1.70
N ASP A 92 -5.10 -0.86 1.27
CA ASP A 92 -6.48 -1.00 0.81
C ASP A 92 -6.62 -0.45 -0.62
N ILE A 93 -7.64 -0.90 -1.34
CA ILE A 93 -7.98 -0.43 -2.67
C ILE A 93 -9.45 -0.04 -2.67
N GLY A 94 -9.74 1.25 -2.89
CA GLY A 94 -11.11 1.77 -2.94
C GLY A 94 -11.96 1.44 -1.71
N GLY A 95 -11.33 1.34 -0.53
CA GLY A 95 -11.98 0.99 0.74
C GLY A 95 -12.51 -0.45 0.83
N TYR A 96 -11.98 -1.39 0.06
CA TYR A 96 -12.43 -2.79 0.02
C TYR A 96 -12.28 -3.50 1.37
N LYS A 97 -11.14 -3.35 2.06
CA LYS A 97 -10.92 -3.92 3.39
C LYS A 97 -11.84 -3.26 4.41
N GLN A 98 -11.99 -1.94 4.36
CA GLN A 98 -12.90 -1.23 5.27
C GLN A 98 -14.34 -1.75 5.15
N LYS A 99 -14.84 -1.91 3.92
CA LYS A 99 -16.19 -2.46 3.67
C LYS A 99 -16.36 -3.88 4.21
N GLN A 100 -15.33 -4.74 4.10
CA GLN A 100 -15.37 -6.07 4.69
C GLN A 100 -15.43 -6.03 6.22
N ILE A 101 -14.63 -5.16 6.84
CA ILE A 101 -14.66 -4.98 8.30
C ILE A 101 -16.03 -4.51 8.75
N ASP A 102 -16.61 -3.53 8.05
CA ASP A 102 -17.92 -2.99 8.38
C ASP A 102 -19.01 -4.03 8.20
N TYR A 103 -18.94 -4.86 7.16
CA TYR A 103 -19.85 -5.99 6.97
C TYR A 103 -19.77 -6.99 8.13
N LEU A 104 -18.56 -7.40 8.53
CA LEU A 104 -18.33 -8.35 9.62
C LEU A 104 -18.79 -7.82 10.98
N LYS A 105 -18.72 -6.51 11.22
CA LYS A 105 -19.20 -5.88 12.46
C LYS A 105 -20.73 -5.87 12.60
N ASN A 106 -21.44 -5.97 11.47
CA ASN A 106 -22.90 -5.97 11.43
C ASN A 106 -23.49 -7.38 11.25
N LEU A 107 -22.66 -8.42 11.41
CA LEU A 107 -23.07 -9.83 11.40
C LEU A 107 -23.41 -10.29 12.81
#